data_AF-A0A7S3WMM5-F1
#
_entry.id   AF-A0A7S3WMM5-F1
#
_cell.length_a   1.000
_cell.length_b   1.000
_cell.length_c   1.000
_cell.angle_alpha   90.00
_cell.angle_beta   90.00
_cell.angle_gamma   90.00
#
_symmetry.space_group_name_H-M   'P 1'
#
loop_
_entity.id
_entity.type
_entity.pdbx_description
1 polymer ?
#
loop_
_entity_poly.entity_id
_entity_poly.type
_entity_poly.pdbx_seq_one_letter_code
_entity_poly.pdbx_strand_id
1 'polypeptide(L)'
;MAGGAVDPGESRIDALTRELKEEVGSDLDAEFAPLFLGGYQESRARDDLCNDNWSALVVRLQDDTVQADDKEIKLVAWFDWRALLEAWRSGERANKKIQVDMATVAPTCTDQSKNLVDAKVPHLLDRYEKGLGIECTSSMGKRGGKKLKIGLPQ
;
A
#
# COMPACT_ATOMS: atom_id res chain seq x y z
N MET A 1 6.48 -1.43 2.26
CA MET A 1 5.44 -1.08 1.27
C MET A 1 5.97 0.11 0.53
N ALA A 2 5.86 0.12 -0.79
CA ALA A 2 6.17 1.30 -1.59
C ALA A 2 5.06 2.34 -1.47
N GLY A 3 5.40 3.62 -1.63
CA GLY A 3 4.43 4.71 -1.76
C GLY A 3 4.91 6.04 -1.20
N GLY A 4 4.32 7.11 -1.73
CA GLY A 4 4.69 8.48 -1.38
C GLY A 4 3.53 9.46 -1.53
N ALA A 5 3.88 10.73 -1.71
CA ALA A 5 2.91 11.81 -1.78
C ALA A 5 2.15 11.81 -3.12
N VAL A 6 0.91 12.29 -3.10
CA VAL A 6 0.14 12.52 -4.32
C VAL A 6 0.35 13.97 -4.73
N ASP A 7 0.90 14.17 -5.93
CA ASP A 7 1.21 15.50 -6.41
C ASP A 7 -0.05 16.29 -6.84
N PRO A 8 0.00 17.63 -6.86
CA PRO A 8 -1.13 18.44 -7.31
C PRO A 8 -1.58 18.07 -8.73
N GLY A 9 -2.80 17.56 -8.85
CA GLY A 9 -3.40 17.15 -10.12
C GLY A 9 -3.18 15.68 -10.50
N GLU A 10 -2.44 14.94 -9.67
CA GLU A 10 -2.21 13.50 -9.79
C GLU A 10 -3.34 12.70 -9.11
N SER A 11 -3.72 11.54 -9.67
CA SER A 11 -4.59 10.60 -8.95
C SER A 11 -3.78 9.69 -8.03
N ARG A 12 -4.40 9.08 -7.03
CA ARG A 12 -3.71 8.13 -6.12
C ARG A 12 -3.11 6.93 -6.85
N ILE A 13 -3.73 6.50 -7.95
CA ILE A 13 -3.23 5.38 -8.75
C ILE A 13 -2.02 5.83 -9.57
N ASP A 14 -2.06 7.05 -10.13
CA ASP A 14 -0.93 7.61 -10.87
C ASP A 14 0.27 7.80 -9.94
N ALA A 15 0.05 8.37 -8.75
CA ALA A 15 1.07 8.50 -7.71
C ALA A 15 1.67 7.14 -7.35
N LEU A 16 0.84 6.15 -7.03
CA LEU A 16 1.32 4.80 -6.72
C LEU A 16 2.14 4.19 -7.87
N THR A 17 1.74 4.41 -9.11
CA THR A 17 2.46 3.90 -10.29
C THR A 17 3.83 4.57 -10.41
N ARG A 18 3.90 5.90 -10.23
CA ARG A 18 5.16 6.65 -10.21
C ARG A 18 6.08 6.18 -9.09
N GLU A 19 5.57 6.12 -7.86
CA GLU A 19 6.33 5.71 -6.66
C GLU A 19 6.84 4.27 -6.80
N LEU A 20 6.04 3.33 -7.31
CA LEU A 20 6.52 1.96 -7.57
C LEU A 20 7.65 1.94 -8.60
N LYS A 21 7.55 2.76 -9.65
CA LYS A 21 8.61 2.85 -10.64
C LYS A 21 9.89 3.45 -10.07
N GLU A 22 9.75 4.48 -9.25
CA GLU A 22 10.86 5.20 -8.60
C GLU A 22 11.54 4.32 -7.55
N GLU A 23 10.79 3.72 -6.64
CA GLU A 23 11.31 3.04 -5.45
C GLU A 23 11.67 1.57 -5.67
N VAL A 24 10.94 0.86 -6.54
CA VAL A 24 11.11 -0.59 -6.77
C VAL A 24 11.34 -0.98 -8.23
N GLY A 25 11.36 -0.03 -9.16
CA GLY A 25 11.71 -0.25 -10.57
C GLY A 25 10.67 -1.00 -11.42
N SER A 26 9.53 -1.37 -10.84
CA SER A 26 8.55 -2.26 -11.46
C SER A 26 7.35 -1.51 -12.01
N ASP A 27 6.70 -2.10 -13.01
CA ASP A 27 5.46 -1.60 -13.59
C ASP A 27 4.24 -2.38 -13.06
N LEU A 28 3.07 -1.72 -13.06
CA LEU A 28 1.81 -2.35 -12.69
C LEU A 28 1.31 -3.27 -13.80
N ASP A 29 0.69 -4.37 -13.41
CA ASP A 29 -0.07 -5.21 -14.33
C ASP A 29 -1.38 -4.51 -14.72
N ALA A 30 -1.51 -4.20 -16.02
CA ALA A 30 -2.67 -3.54 -16.59
C ALA A 30 -3.97 -4.37 -16.54
N GLU A 31 -3.87 -5.70 -16.40
CA GLU A 31 -5.04 -6.59 -16.31
C GLU A 31 -5.57 -6.72 -14.87
N PHE A 32 -4.82 -6.23 -13.88
CA PHE A 32 -5.24 -6.25 -12.48
C PHE A 32 -5.72 -4.87 -12.03
N ALA A 33 -7.02 -4.72 -11.83
CA ALA A 33 -7.58 -3.50 -11.27
C ALA A 33 -7.11 -3.31 -9.81
N PRO A 34 -6.50 -2.16 -9.44
CA PRO A 34 -6.09 -1.89 -8.07
C PRO A 34 -7.25 -2.01 -7.08
N LEU A 35 -6.99 -2.58 -5.91
CA LEU A 35 -7.99 -2.73 -4.86
C LEU A 35 -7.68 -1.79 -3.70
N PHE A 36 -8.60 -0.88 -3.39
CA PHE A 36 -8.49 -0.03 -2.20
C PHE A 36 -8.88 -0.82 -0.95
N LEU A 37 -7.97 -0.87 0.02
CA LEU A 37 -8.16 -1.59 1.29
C LEU A 37 -8.55 -0.67 2.46
N GLY A 38 -8.67 0.63 2.22
CA GLY A 38 -8.85 1.62 3.26
C GLY A 38 -7.62 2.51 3.41
N GLY A 39 -7.58 3.25 4.51
CA GLY A 39 -6.53 4.21 4.79
C GLY A 39 -6.27 4.32 6.28
N TYR A 40 -5.20 5.02 6.62
CA TYR A 40 -4.91 5.40 8.00
C TYR A 40 -4.52 6.87 8.03
N GLN A 41 -4.67 7.47 9.20
CA GLN A 41 -4.30 8.86 9.43
C GLN A 41 -3.19 8.92 10.48
N GLU A 42 -2.23 9.80 10.25
CA GLU A 42 -1.26 10.20 11.26
C GLU A 42 -1.57 11.64 11.64
N SER A 43 -2.24 11.80 12.78
CA SER A 43 -2.56 13.13 13.29
C SER A 43 -1.28 13.85 13.70
N ARG A 44 -1.23 15.17 13.48
CA ARG A 44 -0.12 16.03 13.93
C ARG A 44 1.25 15.65 13.34
N ALA A 45 1.28 15.14 12.11
CA ALA A 45 2.47 14.60 11.45
C ALA A 45 3.50 15.66 11.01
N ARG A 46 3.12 16.93 10.88
CA ARG A 46 4.03 18.05 10.55
C ARG A 46 3.78 19.21 11.51
N ASP A 47 4.79 19.51 12.32
CA ASP A 47 4.81 20.61 13.30
C ASP A 47 3.56 20.69 14.19
N ASP A 48 2.94 19.54 14.51
CA ASP A 48 1.67 19.43 15.23
C ASP A 48 0.43 20.08 14.55
N LEU A 49 0.55 20.47 13.29
CA LEU A 49 -0.48 21.24 12.56
C LEU A 49 -1.14 20.45 11.43
N CYS A 50 -0.44 19.51 10.82
CA CYS A 50 -0.95 18.75 9.68
C CYS A 50 -1.31 17.31 10.06
N ASN A 51 -2.36 16.78 9.43
CA ASN A 51 -2.70 15.37 9.51
C ASN A 51 -2.36 14.71 8.18
N ASP A 52 -1.50 13.69 8.20
CA ASP A 52 -1.20 12.88 7.02
C ASP A 52 -2.32 11.87 6.83
N ASN A 53 -2.83 11.77 5.60
CA ASN A 53 -3.90 10.85 5.23
C ASN A 53 -3.38 9.87 4.18
N TRP A 54 -3.31 8.60 4.56
CA TRP A 54 -2.78 7.54 3.71
C TRP A 54 -3.90 6.72 3.11
N SER A 55 -3.71 6.28 1.86
CA SER A 55 -4.59 5.33 1.17
C SER A 55 -3.78 4.11 0.82
N ALA A 56 -4.24 2.93 1.22
CA ALA A 56 -3.58 1.67 0.92
C ALA A 56 -4.30 0.96 -0.23
N LEU A 57 -3.54 0.63 -1.27
CA LEU A 57 -4.02 -0.15 -2.40
C LEU A 57 -3.23 -1.46 -2.49
N VAL A 58 -3.91 -2.52 -2.91
CA VAL A 58 -3.28 -3.73 -3.43
C VAL A 58 -3.23 -3.61 -4.94
N VAL A 59 -2.06 -3.91 -5.48
CA VAL A 59 -1.77 -3.94 -6.90
C VAL A 59 -1.04 -5.24 -7.23
N ARG A 60 -0.99 -5.58 -8.51
CA ARG A 60 -0.15 -6.64 -9.03
C ARG A 60 0.93 -6.00 -9.91
N LEU A 61 2.16 -6.48 -9.78
CA LEU A 61 3.26 -6.07 -10.65
C LEU A 61 3.21 -6.92 -11.93
N GLN A 62 3.75 -6.37 -13.02
CA GLN A 62 3.85 -7.08 -14.29
C GLN A 62 4.74 -8.33 -14.20
N ASP A 63 5.78 -8.27 -13.37
CA ASP A 63 6.68 -9.37 -13.08
C ASP A 63 7.26 -9.26 -11.66
N ASP A 64 8.03 -10.27 -11.26
CA ASP A 64 8.62 -10.37 -9.91
C ASP A 64 9.96 -9.61 -9.78
N THR A 65 10.37 -8.86 -10.78
CA THR A 65 11.62 -8.09 -10.76
C THR A 65 11.41 -6.81 -9.99
N VAL A 66 12.13 -6.69 -8.87
CA VAL A 66 12.15 -5.50 -8.03
C VAL A 66 13.59 -5.06 -7.80
N GLN A 67 13.84 -3.77 -7.88
CA GLN A 67 15.14 -3.17 -7.62
C GLN A 67 14.96 -1.92 -6.77
N ALA A 68 15.63 -1.88 -5.62
CA ALA A 68 15.65 -0.71 -4.77
C ALA A 68 16.37 0.46 -5.47
N ASP A 69 15.89 1.68 -5.25
CA ASP A 69 16.43 2.90 -5.86
C ASP A 69 17.70 3.43 -5.17
N ASP A 70 18.07 2.83 -4.04
CA ASP A 70 19.18 3.17 -3.14
C ASP A 70 19.15 4.62 -2.58
N LYS A 71 18.05 5.36 -2.80
CA LYS A 71 17.86 6.71 -2.24
C LYS A 71 16.94 6.65 -1.03
N GLU A 72 15.73 6.15 -1.23
CA GLU A 72 14.71 6.06 -0.18
C GLU A 72 14.57 4.63 0.33
N ILE A 73 14.62 3.65 -0.59
CA ILE A 73 14.61 2.23 -0.27
C ILE A 73 16.01 1.66 -0.45
N LYS A 74 16.53 1.03 0.60
CA LYS A 74 17.87 0.39 0.60
C LYS A 74 17.83 -1.10 0.31
N LEU A 75 16.69 -1.73 0.60
CA LEU A 75 16.49 -3.17 0.51
C LEU A 75 15.06 -3.43 0.09
N VAL A 76 14.90 -4.24 -0.95
CA VAL A 76 13.62 -4.75 -1.41
C VAL A 76 13.65 -6.27 -1.38
N ALA A 77 12.56 -6.87 -0.93
CA ALA A 77 12.41 -8.31 -0.87
C ALA A 77 10.94 -8.68 -1.03
N TRP A 78 10.70 -9.87 -1.57
CA TRP A 78 9.38 -10.48 -1.59
C TRP A 78 9.10 -11.17 -0.26
N PHE A 79 7.86 -11.02 0.20
CA PHE A 79 7.38 -11.62 1.44
C PHE A 79 6.18 -12.51 1.15
N ASP A 80 6.14 -13.69 1.79
CA ASP A 80 4.91 -14.46 1.90
C ASP A 80 3.97 -13.73 2.86
N TRP A 81 3.04 -12.99 2.28
CA TRP A 81 2.07 -12.20 3.02
C TRP A 81 1.12 -13.06 3.86
N ARG A 82 0.90 -14.34 3.50
CA ARG A 82 0.07 -15.27 4.29
C ARG A 82 0.81 -15.67 5.56
N ALA A 83 2.08 -16.02 5.45
CA ALA A 83 2.93 -16.32 6.60
C ALA A 83 3.03 -15.10 7.54
N LEU A 84 3.18 -13.90 6.98
CA LEU A 84 3.14 -12.65 7.75
C LEU A 84 1.80 -12.46 8.49
N LEU A 85 0.69 -12.70 7.80
CA LEU A 85 -0.65 -12.56 8.36
C LEU A 85 -0.91 -13.61 9.47
N GLU A 86 -0.44 -14.84 9.29
CA GLU A 86 -0.51 -15.90 10.29
C GLU A 86 0.31 -15.54 11.54
N ALA A 87 1.57 -15.11 11.36
CA ALA A 87 2.43 -14.68 12.47
C ALA A 87 1.79 -13.54 13.28
N TRP A 88 1.14 -12.58 12.61
CA TRP A 88 0.39 -11.52 13.29
C TRP A 88 -0.83 -12.05 14.05
N ARG A 89 -1.59 -13.00 13.46
CA ARG A 89 -2.77 -13.58 14.09
C ARG A 89 -2.43 -14.42 15.32
N SER A 90 -1.29 -15.10 15.31
CA SER A 90 -0.79 -15.91 16.43
C SER A 90 -0.10 -15.10 17.53
N GLY A 91 0.34 -13.87 17.23
CA GLY A 91 1.03 -12.99 18.17
C GLY A 91 0.12 -12.07 18.97
N GLU A 92 0.72 -11.25 19.84
CA GLU A 92 0.02 -10.19 20.57
C GLU A 92 -0.28 -8.99 19.66
N ARG A 93 -1.57 -8.72 19.42
CA ARG A 93 -2.05 -7.66 18.52
C ARG A 93 -1.90 -6.23 19.04
N ALA A 94 -1.40 -6.05 20.27
CA ALA A 94 -1.34 -4.76 20.94
C ALA A 94 -0.17 -3.86 20.50
N ASN A 95 0.84 -4.43 19.85
CA ASN A 95 2.03 -3.69 19.45
C ASN A 95 1.88 -3.00 18.09
N LYS A 96 2.41 -1.77 17.97
CA LYS A 96 2.47 -1.05 16.68
C LYS A 96 3.36 -1.75 15.65
N LYS A 97 4.26 -2.62 16.11
CA LYS A 97 5.16 -3.41 15.28
C LYS A 97 5.09 -4.87 15.71
N ILE A 98 5.23 -5.76 14.74
CA ILE A 98 5.21 -7.21 14.93
C ILE A 98 6.57 -7.73 14.55
N GLN A 99 7.15 -8.53 15.44
CA GLN A 99 8.36 -9.27 15.13
C GLN A 99 8.00 -10.52 14.34
N VAL A 100 8.67 -10.72 13.21
CA VAL A 100 8.44 -11.85 12.31
C VAL A 100 9.69 -12.72 12.21
N ASP A 101 9.51 -13.99 11.91
CA ASP A 101 10.61 -14.84 11.51
C ASP A 101 10.89 -14.64 10.02
N MET A 102 11.97 -13.92 9.71
CA MET A 102 12.38 -13.59 8.34
C MET A 102 12.72 -14.83 7.50
N ALA A 103 13.18 -15.92 8.12
CA ALA A 103 13.43 -17.17 7.41
C ALA A 103 12.13 -17.80 6.89
N THR A 104 11.03 -17.59 7.62
CA THR A 104 9.70 -18.08 7.23
C THR A 104 9.02 -17.13 6.24
N VAL A 105 9.03 -15.82 6.51
CA VAL A 105 8.24 -14.86 5.70
C VAL A 105 8.97 -14.35 4.46
N ALA A 106 10.30 -14.34 4.44
CA ALA A 106 11.10 -13.84 3.33
C ALA A 106 12.45 -14.58 3.27
N PRO A 107 12.45 -15.88 2.91
CA PRO A 107 13.66 -16.72 2.95
C PRO A 107 14.78 -16.23 2.02
N THR A 108 14.44 -15.43 1.01
CA THR A 108 15.39 -14.84 0.06
C THR A 108 15.93 -13.47 0.51
N CYS A 109 15.42 -12.91 1.60
CA CYS A 109 15.94 -11.65 2.14
C CYS A 109 17.32 -11.87 2.79
N THR A 110 18.31 -11.11 2.35
CA THR A 110 19.69 -11.23 2.84
C THR A 110 19.90 -10.59 4.21
N ASP A 111 19.06 -9.63 4.60
CA ASP A 111 19.12 -8.97 5.90
C ASP A 111 18.03 -9.48 6.85
N GLN A 112 18.39 -10.50 7.63
CA GLN A 112 17.51 -11.12 8.62
C GLN A 112 17.31 -10.26 9.89
N SER A 113 18.08 -9.17 10.04
CA SER A 113 17.95 -8.26 11.21
C SER A 113 16.76 -7.31 11.11
N LYS A 114 16.20 -7.13 9.90
CA LYS A 114 15.04 -6.25 9.63
C LYS A 114 13.72 -7.01 9.79
N ASN A 115 13.47 -7.50 10.99
CA ASN A 115 12.38 -8.43 11.29
C ASN A 115 11.13 -7.79 11.93
N LEU A 116 11.00 -6.46 11.86
CA LEU A 116 9.84 -5.74 12.40
C LEU A 116 8.95 -5.24 11.28
N VAL A 117 7.66 -5.58 11.32
CA VAL A 117 6.64 -5.12 10.38
C VAL A 117 5.64 -4.22 11.11
N ASP A 118 5.26 -3.09 10.51
CA ASP A 118 4.22 -2.23 11.05
C ASP A 118 2.86 -2.96 11.07
N ALA A 119 2.15 -2.92 12.19
CA ALA A 119 0.89 -3.64 12.39
C ALA A 119 -0.23 -3.20 11.42
N LYS A 120 -0.10 -2.03 10.79
CA LYS A 120 -1.01 -1.59 9.71
C LYS A 120 -0.96 -2.54 8.51
N VAL A 121 0.21 -3.10 8.19
CA VAL A 121 0.41 -3.98 7.02
C VAL A 121 -0.44 -5.25 7.12
N PRO A 122 -0.33 -6.09 8.17
CA PRO A 122 -1.16 -7.28 8.29
C PRO A 122 -2.65 -6.95 8.51
N HIS A 123 -2.99 -5.80 9.07
CA HIS A 123 -4.39 -5.37 9.12
C HIS A 123 -4.98 -5.15 7.71
N LEU A 124 -4.21 -4.55 6.80
CA LEU A 124 -4.59 -4.41 5.40
C LEU A 124 -4.64 -5.77 4.70
N LEU A 125 -3.65 -6.63 4.90
CA LEU A 125 -3.63 -7.98 4.34
C LEU A 125 -4.82 -8.84 4.82
N ASP A 126 -5.25 -8.70 6.07
CA ASP A 126 -6.45 -9.37 6.61
C ASP A 126 -7.71 -8.94 5.86
N ARG A 127 -7.82 -7.66 5.51
CA ARG A 127 -8.93 -7.15 4.69
C ARG A 127 -8.88 -7.69 3.26
N TYR A 128 -7.68 -7.76 2.68
CA TYR A 128 -7.48 -8.35 1.36
C TYR A 128 -7.89 -9.82 1.34
N GLU A 129 -7.44 -10.63 2.31
CA GLU A 129 -7.80 -12.04 2.42
C GLU A 129 -9.32 -12.25 2.55
N LYS A 130 -10.00 -11.36 3.27
CA LYS A 130 -11.46 -11.40 3.47
C LYS A 130 -12.27 -10.88 2.26
N GLY A 131 -11.61 -10.47 1.18
CA GLY A 131 -12.28 -9.91 0.00
C GLY A 131 -12.96 -8.56 0.26
N LEU A 132 -12.46 -7.78 1.22
CA LEU A 132 -13.03 -6.47 1.60
C LEU A 132 -12.42 -5.30 0.82
N GLY A 133 -11.74 -5.59 -0.30
CA GLY A 133 -11.16 -4.60 -1.19
C GLY A 133 -12.22 -4.01 -2.12
N ILE A 134 -12.08 -2.71 -2.41
CA ILE A 134 -12.95 -2.01 -3.37
C ILE A 134 -12.14 -1.79 -4.65
N GLU A 135 -12.62 -2.34 -5.76
CA GLU A 135 -12.00 -2.14 -7.06
C GLU A 135 -11.95 -0.66 -7.43
N CYS A 136 -10.77 -0.21 -7.86
CA CYS A 136 -10.53 1.17 -8.26
C CYS A 136 -10.27 1.23 -9.77
N THR A 137 -11.01 2.10 -10.44
CA THR A 137 -10.79 2.43 -11.84
C THR A 137 -10.15 3.81 -11.94
N SER A 138 -9.10 3.97 -12.74
CA SER A 138 -8.66 5.30 -13.14
C SER A 138 -9.68 5.85 -14.15
N SER A 139 -10.36 6.93 -13.81
CA SER A 139 -11.18 7.65 -14.79
C SER A 139 -10.26 8.55 -15.62
N MET A 140 -9.43 7.98 -16.48
CA MET A 140 -8.81 8.77 -17.54
C MET A 140 -9.89 9.14 -18.56
N GLY A 141 -10.55 10.28 -18.35
CA GLY A 141 -11.44 10.84 -19.37
C GLY A 141 -12.48 11.85 -18.89
N LYS A 142 -12.26 13.11 -19.28
CA LYS A 142 -13.17 14.27 -19.31
C LYS A 142 -13.24 15.12 -18.04
N ARG A 143 -12.36 16.12 -17.99
CA ARG A 143 -12.76 17.48 -17.57
C ARG A 143 -13.88 17.98 -18.49
N GLY A 144 -15.09 17.50 -18.23
CA GLY A 144 -16.33 17.91 -18.86
C GLY A 144 -17.39 17.83 -17.78
N GLY A 145 -17.50 18.91 -17.00
CA GLY A 145 -18.35 18.94 -15.82
C GLY A 145 -19.78 18.48 -16.12
N LYS A 146 -20.23 17.45 -15.42
CA LYS A 146 -21.65 17.27 -15.14
C LYS A 146 -21.85 17.54 -13.66
N LYS A 147 -22.41 18.70 -13.36
CA LYS A 147 -22.96 19.02 -12.04
C LYS A 147 -23.96 17.92 -11.68
N LEU A 148 -23.70 17.18 -10.59
CA LEU A 148 -24.73 16.37 -9.97
C LEU A 148 -25.80 17.34 -9.43
N LYS A 149 -26.96 17.39 -10.08
CA LYS A 149 -28.17 17.95 -9.46
C LYS A 149 -28.70 16.88 -8.51
N ILE A 150 -28.46 17.05 -7.22
CA ILE A 150 -29.19 16.32 -6.19
C ILE A 150 -30.59 16.94 -6.15
N GLY A 151 -31.55 16.27 -6.77
CA GLY A 151 -32.97 16.58 -6.57
C GLY A 151 -33.39 15.98 -5.24
N LEU A 152 -33.79 16.82 -4.29
CA LEU A 152 -34.54 16.35 -3.14
C LEU A 152 -35.93 15.89 -3.61
N PRO A 153 -36.46 14.76 -3.11
CA PRO A 153 -37.81 14.31 -3.43
C PRO A 153 -38.83 15.36 -2.98
N GLN A 154 -39.79 15.67 -3.86
CA GLN A 154 -41.00 16.44 -3.52
C GLN A 154 -41.98 15.57 -2.75
#